data_AF-A0A1V5BFE4-F1
#
_entry.id   AF-A0A1V5BFE4-F1
#
_cell.length_a   1.000
_cell.length_b   1.000
_cell.length_c   1.000
_cell.angle_alpha   90.00
_cell.angle_beta   90.00
_cell.angle_gamma   90.00
#
_symmetry.space_group_name_H-M   'P 1'
#
loop_
_entity.id
_entity.type
_entity.pdbx_description
1 polymer ?
#
loop_
_entity_poly.entity_id
_entity_poly.type
_entity_poly.pdbx_seq_one_letter_code
_entity_poly.pdbx_strand_id
1 'polypeptide(L)'
;MLLEKAGGENVVKEELAYPKVDWEWVVSQNPDVIIKTDYLKASDGLPGWSATSPEDSNELETKPDELLSRPGAEEISAVKNGRVYIVKAQILFGMDSVFGLQLLAEILHPGIELDAEEVYGEYLEFMGLGEEEGRIVVYPEV
;
A
#
# COMPACT_ATOMS: atom_id res chain seq x y z
N MET A 1 -8.24 -2.19 13.22
CA MET A 1 -8.03 -3.21 12.15
C MET A 1 -6.74 -2.85 11.39
N LEU A 2 -5.91 -3.83 10.95
CA LEU A 2 -4.50 -3.73 10.45
C LEU A 2 -3.74 -2.39 10.58
N LEU A 3 -4.18 -1.32 9.92
CA LEU A 3 -3.66 0.05 10.08
C LEU A 3 -3.40 0.41 11.56
N GLU A 4 -4.37 0.20 12.44
CA GLU A 4 -4.24 0.49 13.88
C GLU A 4 -3.20 -0.43 14.57
N LYS A 5 -3.09 -1.69 14.13
CA LYS A 5 -2.09 -2.63 14.67
C LYS A 5 -0.68 -2.23 14.24
N ALA A 6 -0.55 -1.66 13.04
CA ALA A 6 0.66 -1.03 12.55
C ALA A 6 0.91 0.35 13.19
N GLY A 7 0.09 0.80 14.16
CA GLY A 7 0.27 2.08 14.84
C GLY A 7 -0.19 3.31 14.05
N GLY A 8 -0.95 3.12 12.98
CA GLY A 8 -1.54 4.20 12.19
C GLY A 8 -2.90 4.64 12.72
N GLU A 9 -3.25 5.89 12.44
CA GLU A 9 -4.56 6.47 12.76
C GLU A 9 -5.31 6.82 11.47
N ASN A 10 -6.51 6.27 11.30
CA ASN A 10 -7.36 6.64 10.16
C ASN A 10 -7.94 8.04 10.37
N VAL A 11 -7.79 8.93 9.38
CA VAL A 11 -8.41 10.26 9.38
C VAL A 11 -9.93 10.18 9.26
N VAL A 12 -10.46 9.12 8.63
CA VAL A 12 -11.90 8.85 8.59
C VAL A 12 -12.29 8.12 9.88
N LYS A 13 -13.10 8.79 10.71
CA LYS A 13 -13.55 8.27 12.03
C LYS A 13 -14.91 7.55 11.99
N GLU A 14 -15.60 7.59 10.87
CA GLU A 14 -16.90 6.94 10.73
C GLU A 14 -16.75 5.41 10.78
N GLU A 15 -17.60 4.74 11.55
CA GLU A 15 -17.67 3.26 11.61
C GLU A 15 -18.43 2.67 10.41
N LEU A 16 -18.10 3.12 9.20
CA LEU A 16 -18.56 2.53 7.96
C LEU A 16 -17.47 1.60 7.40
N ALA A 17 -17.88 0.48 6.80
CA ALA A 17 -16.93 -0.47 6.21
C ALA A 17 -16.18 0.12 5.00
N TYR A 18 -16.84 0.97 4.22
CA TYR A 18 -16.29 1.62 3.01
C TYR A 18 -16.83 3.05 2.89
N PRO A 19 -16.40 3.99 3.75
CA PRO A 19 -16.83 5.37 3.68
C PRO A 19 -16.38 6.00 2.36
N LYS A 20 -17.25 6.82 1.77
CA LYS A 20 -16.92 7.64 0.61
C LYS A 20 -16.80 9.08 1.08
N VAL A 21 -15.65 9.68 0.81
CA VAL A 21 -15.35 11.07 1.18
C VAL A 21 -14.95 11.85 -0.07
N ASP A 22 -15.22 13.16 -0.05
CA ASP A 22 -14.81 14.05 -1.12
C ASP A 22 -13.31 14.33 -1.07
N TRP A 23 -12.71 14.59 -2.22
CA TRP A 23 -11.27 14.92 -2.30
C TRP A 23 -10.93 16.19 -1.52
N GLU A 24 -11.77 17.22 -1.61
CA GLU A 24 -11.59 18.47 -0.85
C GLU A 24 -11.59 18.20 0.67
N TRP A 25 -12.38 17.23 1.12
CA TRP A 25 -12.37 16.80 2.52
C TRP A 25 -11.03 16.14 2.88
N VAL A 26 -10.47 15.27 2.02
CA VAL A 26 -9.14 14.67 2.24
C VAL A 26 -8.06 15.75 2.35
N VAL A 27 -8.08 16.75 1.46
CA VAL A 27 -7.16 17.91 1.52
C VAL A 27 -7.31 18.62 2.88
N SER A 28 -8.54 18.83 3.36
CA SER A 28 -8.80 19.49 4.65
C SER A 28 -8.31 18.69 5.86
N GLN A 29 -8.27 17.35 5.78
CA GLN A 29 -7.76 16.50 6.85
C GLN A 29 -6.23 16.46 6.89
N ASN A 30 -5.56 16.84 5.79
CA ASN A 30 -4.11 16.92 5.67
C ASN A 30 -3.36 15.68 6.22
N PRO A 31 -3.60 14.48 5.68
CA PRO A 31 -2.98 13.25 6.18
C PRO A 31 -1.44 13.26 6.00
N ASP A 32 -0.73 12.62 6.94
CA ASP A 32 0.72 12.45 6.89
C ASP A 32 1.18 11.36 5.91
N VAL A 33 0.29 10.41 5.62
CA VAL A 33 0.50 9.31 4.67
C VAL A 33 -0.80 9.06 3.90
N ILE A 34 -0.70 8.86 2.58
CA ILE A 34 -1.82 8.37 1.75
C ILE A 34 -1.48 6.97 1.27
N ILE A 35 -2.38 6.02 1.51
CA ILE A 35 -2.27 4.64 1.01
C ILE A 35 -3.47 4.36 0.12
N LYS A 36 -3.24 4.16 -1.18
CA LYS A 36 -4.25 3.70 -2.14
C LYS A 36 -4.09 2.19 -2.29
N THR A 37 -5.10 1.43 -1.88
CA THR A 37 -5.09 -0.02 -2.09
C THR A 37 -5.57 -0.34 -3.49
N ASP A 38 -4.87 -1.20 -4.21
CA ASP A 38 -5.25 -1.60 -5.56
C ASP A 38 -5.01 -3.10 -5.82
N TYR A 39 -5.83 -3.69 -6.68
CA TYR A 39 -5.59 -5.03 -7.21
C TYR A 39 -4.70 -4.87 -8.44
N LEU A 40 -3.40 -4.75 -8.18
CA LEU A 40 -2.39 -4.67 -9.23
C LEU A 40 -2.53 -5.87 -10.17
N LYS A 41 -2.60 -5.59 -11.47
CA LYS A 41 -2.57 -6.60 -12.52
C LYS A 41 -1.18 -6.59 -13.15
N ALA A 42 -0.64 -7.78 -13.38
CA ALA A 42 0.56 -7.91 -14.17
C ALA A 42 0.23 -7.74 -15.67
N SER A 43 1.26 -7.58 -16.50
CA SER A 43 1.17 -7.43 -17.95
C SER A 43 0.48 -8.61 -18.64
N ASP A 44 0.44 -9.78 -18.00
CA ASP A 44 -0.29 -10.98 -18.47
C ASP A 44 -1.80 -10.94 -18.15
N GLY A 45 -2.28 -9.90 -17.46
CA GLY A 45 -3.67 -9.72 -17.05
C GLY A 45 -4.08 -10.52 -15.82
N LEU A 46 -3.17 -11.30 -15.21
CA LEU A 46 -3.41 -12.02 -13.96
C LEU A 46 -3.28 -11.08 -12.75
N PRO A 47 -3.86 -11.45 -11.59
CA PRO A 47 -3.58 -10.74 -10.33
C PRO A 47 -2.07 -10.70 -10.16
N GLY A 48 -1.49 -9.52 -9.89
CA GLY A 48 -0.07 -9.16 -10.07
C GLY A 48 0.95 -9.97 -9.27
N TRP A 49 0.92 -11.29 -9.43
CA TRP A 49 1.80 -12.31 -8.91
C TRP A 49 3.03 -12.41 -9.80
N SER A 50 2.82 -12.33 -11.11
CA SER A 50 3.85 -12.23 -12.14
C SER A 50 4.43 -10.82 -12.33
N ALA A 51 4.01 -9.83 -11.53
CA ALA A 51 4.54 -8.48 -11.60
C ALA A 51 5.84 -8.38 -10.79
N THR A 52 6.98 -8.36 -11.49
CA THR A 52 8.32 -8.36 -10.89
C THR A 52 9.09 -7.04 -11.07
N SER A 53 8.51 -6.10 -11.80
CA SER A 53 9.05 -4.76 -12.03
C SER A 53 7.89 -3.77 -12.24
N PRO A 54 8.08 -2.46 -12.01
CA PRO A 54 7.01 -1.48 -12.25
C PRO A 54 6.50 -1.52 -13.69
N GLU A 55 7.39 -1.83 -14.64
CA GLU A 55 7.13 -2.02 -16.07
C GLU A 55 6.23 -3.24 -16.37
N ASP A 56 6.24 -4.24 -15.48
CA ASP A 56 5.35 -5.41 -15.55
C ASP A 56 3.92 -5.07 -15.08
N SER A 57 3.68 -3.84 -14.64
CA SER A 57 2.35 -3.33 -14.40
C SER A 57 2.10 -2.12 -15.31
N ASN A 58 1.03 -2.16 -16.08
CA ASN A 58 0.72 -1.05 -16.98
C ASN A 58 0.25 0.23 -16.24
N GLU A 59 0.16 0.23 -14.91
CA GLU A 59 -0.51 1.29 -14.14
C GLU A 59 0.12 1.67 -12.79
N LEU A 60 1.19 1.02 -12.31
CA LEU A 60 1.73 1.31 -10.97
C LEU A 60 2.25 2.75 -10.86
N GLU A 61 3.02 3.21 -11.83
CA GLU A 61 3.64 4.53 -11.80
C GLU A 61 2.61 5.65 -12.06
N THR A 62 1.57 5.38 -12.84
CA THR A 62 0.57 6.38 -13.23
C THR A 62 -0.47 6.66 -12.13
N LYS A 63 -0.62 5.75 -11.16
CA LYS A 63 -1.61 5.87 -10.08
C LYS A 63 -1.26 6.92 -9.03
N PRO A 64 0.00 7.05 -8.57
CA PRO A 64 0.43 8.21 -7.80
C PRO A 64 0.25 9.50 -8.59
N ASP A 65 0.63 9.55 -9.86
CA ASP A 65 0.47 10.75 -10.71
C ASP A 65 -1.00 11.21 -10.79
N GLU A 66 -1.95 10.29 -10.90
CA GLU A 66 -3.38 10.60 -10.85
C GLU A 66 -3.76 11.31 -9.54
N LEU A 67 -3.30 10.82 -8.38
CA LEU A 67 -3.56 11.44 -7.08
C LEU A 67 -2.88 12.82 -6.97
N LEU A 68 -1.63 12.92 -7.43
CA LEU A 68 -0.83 14.13 -7.40
C LEU A 68 -1.39 15.22 -8.33
N SER A 69 -2.12 14.84 -9.37
CA SER A 69 -2.77 15.78 -10.31
C SER A 69 -4.05 16.42 -9.77
N ARG A 70 -4.58 15.94 -8.63
CA ARG A 70 -5.84 16.43 -8.07
C ARG A 70 -5.68 17.83 -7.47
N PRO A 71 -6.68 18.73 -7.60
CA PRO A 71 -6.57 20.08 -7.05
C PRO A 71 -6.26 20.09 -5.54
N GLY A 72 -5.21 20.82 -5.13
CA GLY A 72 -4.81 20.93 -3.73
C GLY A 72 -4.04 19.73 -3.18
N ALA A 73 -3.70 18.73 -4.03
CA ALA A 73 -2.84 17.61 -3.63
C ALA A 73 -1.49 18.10 -3.12
N GLU A 74 -0.92 19.11 -3.79
CA GLU A 74 0.35 19.75 -3.45
C GLU A 74 0.38 20.35 -2.05
N GLU A 75 -0.79 20.58 -1.42
CA GLU A 75 -0.88 21.14 -0.08
C GLU A 75 -0.84 20.09 1.04
N ILE A 76 -1.08 18.82 0.70
CA ILE A 76 -1.16 17.72 1.67
C ILE A 76 0.23 17.32 2.17
N SER A 77 0.39 17.13 3.49
CA SER A 77 1.63 16.67 4.13
C SER A 77 2.19 15.39 3.48
N ALA A 78 1.35 14.38 3.25
CA ALA A 78 1.76 13.16 2.55
C ALA A 78 2.39 13.43 1.19
N VAL A 79 1.80 14.32 0.38
CA VAL A 79 2.31 14.65 -0.96
C VAL A 79 3.62 15.42 -0.87
N LYS A 80 3.69 16.45 -0.02
CA LYS A 80 4.90 17.27 0.20
C LYS A 80 6.11 16.42 0.62
N ASN A 81 5.86 15.35 1.37
CA ASN A 81 6.91 14.48 1.90
C ASN A 81 7.12 13.19 1.09
N GLY A 82 6.47 13.04 -0.07
CA GLY A 82 6.61 11.84 -0.91
C GLY A 82 6.05 10.55 -0.27
N ARG A 83 5.09 10.67 0.65
CA ARG A 83 4.48 9.56 1.41
C ARG A 83 3.12 9.16 0.84
N VAL A 84 3.08 8.94 -0.47
CA VAL A 84 1.89 8.47 -1.20
C VAL A 84 2.22 7.11 -1.79
N TYR A 85 1.54 6.08 -1.30
CA TYR A 85 1.83 4.68 -1.64
C TYR A 85 0.64 4.01 -2.31
N ILE A 86 0.94 3.17 -3.30
CA ILE A 86 0.02 2.17 -3.83
C ILE A 86 0.38 0.85 -3.18
N VAL A 87 -0.56 0.24 -2.45
CA VAL A 87 -0.36 -1.07 -1.80
C VAL A 87 -1.26 -2.10 -2.44
N LYS A 88 -0.71 -3.28 -2.72
CA LYS A 88 -1.47 -4.41 -3.26
C LYS A 88 -2.53 -4.86 -2.26
N ALA A 89 -3.80 -4.82 -2.66
CA ALA A 89 -4.90 -5.11 -1.74
C ALA A 89 -4.85 -6.55 -1.19
N GLN A 90 -4.36 -7.51 -1.98
CA GLN A 90 -4.31 -8.93 -1.61
C GLN A 90 -3.54 -9.16 -0.30
N ILE A 91 -2.40 -8.50 -0.11
CA ILE A 91 -1.56 -8.67 1.08
C ILE A 91 -2.17 -8.04 2.34
N LEU A 92 -3.23 -7.24 2.22
CA LEU A 92 -3.88 -6.57 3.35
C LEU A 92 -5.13 -7.30 3.83
N PHE A 93 -5.75 -8.15 2.99
CA PHE A 93 -7.08 -8.70 3.23
C PHE A 93 -7.14 -10.24 3.21
N GLY A 94 -6.00 -10.93 3.34
CA GLY A 94 -5.91 -12.39 3.35
C GLY A 94 -5.13 -12.96 4.53
N MET A 95 -4.79 -14.25 4.44
CA MET A 95 -3.95 -14.95 5.41
C MET A 95 -2.49 -14.43 5.39
N ASP A 96 -2.09 -13.84 4.26
CA ASP A 96 -0.86 -13.09 4.04
C ASP A 96 -0.85 -11.71 4.73
N SER A 97 -1.91 -11.31 5.44
CA SER A 97 -1.94 -10.05 6.20
C SER A 97 -0.91 -9.96 7.33
N VAL A 98 -0.27 -11.07 7.72
CA VAL A 98 0.92 -11.06 8.59
C VAL A 98 2.10 -10.29 7.95
N PHE A 99 2.26 -10.42 6.63
CA PHE A 99 3.20 -9.64 5.84
C PHE A 99 2.70 -8.20 5.67
N GLY A 100 1.43 -8.04 5.28
CA GLY A 100 0.84 -6.70 5.10
C GLY A 100 0.88 -5.82 6.35
N LEU A 101 0.84 -6.41 7.55
CA LEU A 101 1.01 -5.69 8.82
C LEU A 101 2.40 -5.06 8.94
N GLN A 102 3.45 -5.77 8.57
CA GLN A 102 4.82 -5.29 8.66
C GLN A 102 5.09 -4.21 7.63
N LEU A 103 4.65 -4.43 6.39
CA LEU A 103 4.73 -3.42 5.34
C LEU A 103 4.04 -2.11 5.75
N LEU A 104 2.83 -2.20 6.34
CA LEU A 104 2.15 -1.01 6.86
C LEU A 104 2.96 -0.33 7.97
N ALA A 105 3.61 -1.10 8.85
CA ALA A 105 4.44 -0.55 9.90
C ALA A 105 5.69 0.17 9.35
N GLU A 106 6.35 -0.38 8.33
CA GLU A 106 7.47 0.27 7.63
C GLU A 106 7.05 1.60 7.00
N ILE A 107 5.91 1.59 6.29
CA ILE A 107 5.34 2.81 5.67
C ILE A 107 5.06 3.89 6.73
N LEU A 108 4.46 3.50 7.85
CA LEU A 108 3.96 4.44 8.87
C LEU A 108 5.09 4.95 9.78
N HIS A 109 6.11 4.12 10.03
CA HIS A 109 7.22 4.40 10.96
C HIS A 109 8.57 4.34 10.23
N PRO A 110 8.98 5.41 9.53
CA PRO A 110 10.26 5.46 8.83
C PRO A 110 11.43 5.13 9.76
N GLY A 111 12.27 4.19 9.35
CA GLY A 111 13.46 3.75 10.11
C GLY A 111 13.20 2.64 11.13
N ILE A 112 11.99 2.06 11.18
CA ILE A 112 11.80 0.77 11.83
C ILE A 112 12.53 -0.31 11.03
N GLU A 113 13.25 -1.20 11.72
CA GLU A 113 13.90 -2.35 11.10
C GLU A 113 12.97 -3.56 11.26
N LEU A 114 12.24 -3.89 10.20
CA LEU A 114 11.45 -5.12 10.07
C LEU A 114 12.00 -5.94 8.91
N ASP A 115 11.86 -7.26 8.98
CA ASP A 115 12.18 -8.16 7.87
C ASP A 115 10.86 -8.71 7.31
N ALA A 116 10.13 -7.84 6.62
CA ALA A 116 8.84 -8.20 6.05
C ALA A 116 8.98 -9.36 5.05
N GLU A 117 10.05 -9.38 4.27
CA GLU A 117 10.35 -10.45 3.30
C GLU A 117 10.61 -11.79 3.98
N GLU A 118 11.41 -11.85 5.07
CA GLU A 118 11.63 -13.10 5.82
C GLU A 118 10.31 -13.69 6.33
N VAL A 119 9.44 -12.86 6.93
CA VAL A 119 8.14 -13.34 7.42
C VAL A 119 7.22 -13.77 6.29
N TYR A 120 7.29 -13.13 5.13
CA TYR A 120 6.53 -13.56 3.97
C TYR A 120 7.03 -14.90 3.44
N GLY A 121 8.35 -15.11 3.43
CA GLY A 121 8.99 -16.38 3.14
C GLY A 121 8.51 -17.50 4.05
N GLU A 122 8.56 -17.29 5.37
CA GLU A 122 8.02 -18.24 6.36
C GLU A 122 6.54 -18.56 6.12
N TYR A 123 5.74 -17.54 5.79
CA TYR A 123 4.32 -17.72 5.47
C TYR A 123 4.12 -18.56 4.19
N LEU A 124 4.90 -18.31 3.14
CA LEU A 124 4.82 -19.08 1.90
C LEU A 124 5.27 -20.53 2.11
N GLU A 125 6.35 -20.76 2.87
CA GLU A 125 6.80 -22.10 3.24
C GLU A 125 5.70 -22.85 4.02
N PHE A 126 5.09 -22.19 5.00
CA PHE A 126 3.96 -22.76 5.76
C PHE A 126 2.79 -23.15 4.84
N MET A 127 2.54 -22.37 3.79
CA MET A 127 1.50 -22.64 2.79
C MET A 127 1.90 -23.70 1.75
N GLY A 128 3.15 -24.20 1.78
CA GLY A 128 3.69 -25.13 0.78
C GLY A 128 3.93 -24.48 -0.59
N LEU A 129 4.14 -23.16 -0.60
CA LEU A 129 4.43 -22.37 -1.79
C LEU A 129 5.91 -22.00 -1.83
N GLY A 130 6.45 -21.82 -3.03
CA GLY A 130 7.78 -21.24 -3.23
C GLY A 130 7.73 -19.72 -3.18
N GLU A 131 8.80 -19.11 -2.70
CA GLU A 131 9.08 -17.70 -2.93
C GLU A 131 9.31 -17.45 -4.42
N GLU A 132 8.85 -16.30 -4.90
CA GLU A 132 9.30 -15.75 -6.17
C GLU A 132 9.95 -14.41 -5.86
N GLU A 133 11.21 -14.27 -6.25
CA GLU A 133 11.97 -13.05 -6.06
C GLU A 133 11.38 -11.88 -6.87
N GLY A 134 11.56 -10.66 -6.35
CA GLY A 134 11.28 -9.42 -7.08
C GLY A 134 9.79 -9.03 -7.15
N ARG A 135 8.91 -9.59 -6.33
CA ARG A 135 7.49 -9.22 -6.33
C ARG A 135 7.29 -7.78 -5.88
N ILE A 136 6.41 -7.07 -6.59
CA ILE A 136 5.98 -5.73 -6.17
C ILE A 136 4.67 -5.81 -5.40
N VAL A 137 4.73 -5.38 -4.14
CA VAL A 137 3.57 -5.31 -3.25
C VAL A 137 3.24 -3.89 -2.81
N VAL A 138 4.18 -2.96 -2.97
CA VAL A 138 4.08 -1.53 -2.67
C VAL A 138 4.79 -0.72 -3.73
N TYR A 139 4.28 0.48 -4.04
CA TYR A 139 4.97 1.46 -4.86
C TYR A 139 4.75 2.88 -4.33
N PRO A 140 5.78 3.73 -4.23
CA PRO A 140 7.20 3.37 -4.39
C PRO A 140 7.64 2.35 -3.31
N GLU A 141 8.80 1.73 -3.49
CA GLU A 141 9.42 0.87 -2.48
C GLU A 141 9.71 1.69 -1.20
N VAL A 142 9.66 1.02 -0.04
CA VAL A 142 9.71 1.61 1.31
C VAL A 142 11.08 1.43 1.93
#